data_AF-A0AAV3PMG3-F1
#
_entry.id   AF-A0AAV3PMG3-F1
#
_cell.length_a   1.000
_cell.length_b   1.000
_cell.length_c   1.000
_cell.angle_alpha   90.00
_cell.angle_beta   90.00
_cell.angle_gamma   90.00
#
_symmetry.space_group_name_H-M   'P 1'
#
loop_
_entity.id
_entity.type
_entity.pdbx_description
1 polymer ?
#
loop_
_entity_poly.entity_id
_entity_poly.type
_entity_poly.pdbx_seq_one_letter_code
_entity_poly.pdbx_strand_id
1 'polypeptide(L)'
;MSKVRERTEDFKDAVRRTALSLGFNESKTASLLASFIMHKPRKRSAFMNAALKTLESIGALDQFLLKHKKDYVDVHRTTEQERDSIEHEVTTFIKACKEQIDVLKGNIVQEEANSRSWLGIKAETSTADAIAHKHGVV
;
A
#
# COMPACT_ATOMS: atom_id res chain seq x y z
N MET A 1 12.73 -14.82 31.80
CA MET A 1 11.88 -15.02 30.60
C MET A 1 10.59 -14.23 30.79
N SER A 2 10.59 -12.93 30.53
CA SER A 2 9.37 -12.12 30.66
C SER A 2 8.45 -12.42 29.49
N LYS A 3 7.32 -13.08 29.75
CA LYS A 3 6.24 -13.23 28.77
C LYS A 3 5.85 -11.83 28.29
N VAL A 4 5.92 -11.59 26.98
CA VAL A 4 5.36 -10.39 26.36
C VAL A 4 3.88 -10.35 26.76
N ARG A 5 3.52 -9.46 27.68
CA ARG A 5 2.13 -9.26 28.10
C ARG A 5 1.33 -8.87 26.86
N GLU A 6 0.25 -9.59 26.60
CA GLU A 6 -0.62 -9.36 25.46
C GLU A 6 -1.42 -8.06 25.67
N ARG A 7 -0.82 -6.93 25.27
CA ARG A 7 -1.36 -5.57 25.44
C ARG A 7 -2.67 -5.32 24.69
N THR A 8 -3.08 -6.24 23.83
CA THR A 8 -4.33 -6.17 23.07
C THR A 8 -5.56 -6.19 23.98
N GLU A 9 -5.55 -7.03 25.02
CA GLU A 9 -6.67 -7.11 25.97
C GLU A 9 -6.73 -5.86 26.87
N ASP A 10 -5.57 -5.36 27.31
CA ASP A 10 -5.48 -4.11 28.07
C ASP A 10 -6.08 -2.92 27.27
N PHE A 11 -5.86 -2.89 25.96
CA PHE A 11 -6.43 -1.89 25.07
C PHE A 11 -7.95 -2.04 24.91
N LYS A 12 -8.45 -3.26 24.69
CA LYS A 12 -9.91 -3.53 24.60
C LYS A 12 -10.63 -3.14 25.89
N ASP A 13 -10.03 -3.41 27.04
CA ASP A 13 -10.55 -3.04 28.35
C ASP A 13 -10.57 -1.52 28.55
N ALA A 14 -9.51 -0.81 28.17
CA ALA A 14 -9.45 0.65 28.22
C ALA A 14 -10.54 1.29 27.32
N VAL A 15 -10.71 0.77 26.11
CA VAL A 15 -11.77 1.23 25.18
C VAL A 15 -13.15 0.97 25.77
N ARG A 16 -13.40 -0.22 26.35
CA ARG A 16 -14.67 -0.55 26.99
C ARG A 16 -15.00 0.42 28.13
N ARG A 17 -14.05 0.68 29.04
CA ARG A 17 -14.25 1.63 30.16
C ARG A 17 -14.55 3.05 29.66
N THR A 18 -13.85 3.47 28.61
CA THR A 18 -14.04 4.79 28.01
C THR A 18 -15.41 4.91 27.35
N ALA A 19 -15.85 3.90 26.59
CA ALA A 19 -17.17 3.88 25.97
C ALA A 19 -18.30 3.96 27.01
N LEU A 20 -18.16 3.24 28.13
CA LEU A 20 -19.10 3.32 29.26
C LEU A 20 -19.12 4.73 29.89
N SER A 21 -17.94 5.36 30.09
CA SER A 21 -17.88 6.73 30.62
C SER A 21 -18.50 7.77 29.70
N LEU A 22 -18.52 7.51 28.38
CA LEU A 22 -19.16 8.36 27.37
C LEU A 22 -20.65 8.05 27.19
N GLY A 23 -21.23 7.16 27.99
CA GLY A 23 -22.66 6.82 27.96
C GLY A 23 -23.08 5.97 26.76
N PHE A 24 -22.17 5.19 26.18
CA PHE A 24 -22.53 4.27 25.09
C PHE A 24 -23.47 3.18 25.63
N ASN A 25 -24.55 2.91 24.91
CA ASN A 25 -25.43 1.78 25.23
C ASN A 25 -24.73 0.45 24.94
N GLU A 26 -25.29 -0.65 25.47
CA GLU A 26 -24.72 -1.99 25.34
C GLU A 26 -24.55 -2.40 23.87
N SER A 27 -25.51 -2.05 23.02
CA SER A 27 -25.45 -2.29 21.57
C SER A 27 -24.29 -1.57 20.87
N LYS A 28 -24.06 -0.27 21.14
CA LYS A 28 -22.94 0.50 20.57
C LYS A 28 -21.59 0.01 21.10
N THR A 29 -21.53 -0.36 22.38
CA THR A 29 -20.32 -0.91 22.99
C THR A 29 -19.96 -2.27 22.40
N ALA A 30 -20.95 -3.15 22.20
CA ALA A 30 -20.78 -4.44 21.55
C ALA A 30 -20.33 -4.28 20.08
N SER A 31 -20.93 -3.34 19.34
CA SER A 31 -20.54 -3.03 17.96
C SER A 31 -19.09 -2.51 17.87
N LEU A 32 -18.70 -1.63 18.78
CA LEU A 32 -17.32 -1.11 18.88
C LEU A 32 -16.32 -2.25 19.17
N LEU A 33 -16.62 -3.12 20.13
CA LEU A 33 -15.75 -4.24 20.48
C LEU A 33 -15.67 -5.30 19.37
N ALA A 34 -16.78 -5.56 18.68
CA ALA A 34 -16.83 -6.47 17.54
C ALA A 34 -15.95 -5.99 16.37
N SER A 35 -15.75 -4.67 16.23
CA SER A 35 -14.85 -4.11 15.21
C SER A 35 -13.37 -4.44 15.44
N PHE A 36 -12.97 -4.80 16.67
CA PHE A 36 -11.62 -5.28 16.96
C PHE A 36 -11.43 -6.77 16.64
N ILE A 37 -12.53 -7.52 16.54
CA ILE A 37 -12.52 -8.95 16.19
C ILE A 37 -12.63 -9.11 14.68
N MET A 38 -13.54 -8.37 14.05
CA MET A 38 -13.73 -8.38 12.61
C MET A 38 -12.93 -7.23 11.98
N HIS A 39 -11.75 -7.54 11.45
CA HIS A 39 -11.00 -6.58 10.66
C HIS A 39 -11.85 -6.08 9.49
N LYS A 40 -12.23 -4.79 9.53
CA LYS A 40 -12.85 -4.13 8.39
C LYS A 40 -11.89 -4.27 7.19
N PRO A 41 -12.36 -4.72 6.02
CA PRO A 41 -11.50 -4.82 4.85
C PRO A 41 -10.89 -3.45 4.59
N ARG A 42 -9.56 -3.37 4.67
CA ARG A 42 -8.82 -2.14 4.45
C ARG A 42 -9.10 -1.71 3.01
N LYS A 43 -9.79 -0.58 2.83
CA LYS A 43 -10.02 -0.01 1.49
C LYS A 43 -8.65 0.27 0.88
N ARG A 44 -8.27 -0.52 -0.10
CA ARG A 44 -7.01 -0.37 -0.83
C ARG A 44 -7.17 0.76 -1.84
N SER A 45 -6.18 1.64 -1.92
CA SER A 45 -6.14 2.67 -2.97
C SER A 45 -5.98 2.02 -4.35
N ALA A 46 -6.31 2.76 -5.41
CA ALA A 46 -6.05 2.32 -6.77
C ALA A 46 -4.56 1.97 -6.97
N PHE A 47 -3.66 2.78 -6.40
CA PHE A 47 -2.22 2.51 -6.36
C PHE A 47 -1.90 1.18 -5.69
N MET A 48 -2.45 0.92 -4.50
CA MET A 48 -2.19 -0.32 -3.76
C MET A 48 -2.69 -1.55 -4.52
N ASN A 49 -3.85 -1.47 -5.18
CA ASN A 49 -4.36 -2.56 -6.01
C ASN A 49 -3.48 -2.80 -7.25
N ALA A 50 -3.02 -1.74 -7.90
CA ALA A 50 -2.09 -1.85 -9.02
C ALA A 50 -0.74 -2.46 -8.59
N ALA A 51 -0.19 -2.03 -7.45
CA ALA A 51 1.05 -2.56 -6.90
C ALA A 51 0.95 -4.06 -6.56
N LEU A 52 -0.16 -4.49 -5.96
CA LEU A 52 -0.41 -5.91 -5.68
C LEU A 52 -0.53 -6.72 -6.98
N LYS A 53 -1.22 -6.21 -8.00
CA LYS A 53 -1.32 -6.87 -9.30
C LYS A 53 0.04 -7.00 -9.99
N THR A 54 0.90 -5.98 -9.87
CA THR A 54 2.28 -6.05 -10.38
C THR A 54 3.10 -7.11 -9.63
N LEU A 55 2.97 -7.19 -8.31
CA LEU A 55 3.61 -8.24 -7.52
C LEU A 55 3.16 -9.65 -7.93
N GLU A 56 1.85 -9.85 -8.13
CA GLU A 56 1.29 -11.11 -8.63
C GLU A 56 1.84 -11.47 -10.02
N SER A 57 1.96 -10.47 -10.91
CA SER A 57 2.51 -10.67 -12.26
C SER A 57 3.98 -11.08 -12.24
N ILE A 58 4.78 -10.48 -11.35
CA ILE A 58 6.19 -10.86 -11.13
C ILE A 58 6.29 -12.27 -10.57
N GLY A 59 5.42 -12.63 -9.61
CA GLY A 59 5.37 -13.98 -9.06
C GLY A 59 5.01 -15.04 -10.12
N ALA A 60 4.08 -14.72 -11.04
CA ALA A 60 3.74 -15.59 -12.16
C ALA A 60 4.92 -15.79 -13.12
N LEU A 61 5.69 -14.73 -13.39
CA LEU A 61 6.91 -14.81 -14.19
C LEU A 61 7.97 -15.71 -13.51
N ASP A 62 8.18 -15.57 -12.21
CA ASP A 62 9.13 -16.42 -11.46
C ASP A 62 8.73 -17.90 -11.53
N GLN A 63 7.45 -18.21 -11.33
CA GLN A 63 6.95 -19.58 -11.47
C GLN A 63 7.10 -20.12 -12.90
N PHE A 64 6.85 -19.27 -13.91
CA PHE A 64 7.05 -19.63 -15.31
C PHE A 64 8.51 -19.96 -15.61
N LEU A 65 9.44 -19.11 -15.18
CA LEU A 65 10.88 -19.32 -15.33
C LEU A 65 11.34 -20.59 -14.62
N LEU A 66 10.87 -20.85 -13.39
CA LEU A 66 11.22 -22.06 -12.64
C LEU A 66 10.72 -23.33 -13.34
N LYS A 67 9.52 -23.29 -13.93
CA LYS A 67 8.95 -24.42 -14.68
C LYS A 67 9.78 -24.73 -15.92
N HIS A 68 10.15 -23.70 -16.69
CA HIS A 68 10.88 -23.85 -17.94
C HIS A 68 12.40 -23.94 -17.79
N LYS A 69 12.96 -23.69 -16.59
CA LYS A 69 14.40 -23.79 -16.31
C LYS A 69 15.01 -25.11 -16.77
N LYS A 70 14.33 -26.23 -16.54
CA LYS A 70 14.84 -27.55 -16.94
C LYS A 70 14.79 -27.76 -18.46
N ASP A 71 13.90 -27.07 -19.15
CA ASP A 71 13.75 -27.12 -20.60
C ASP A 71 14.89 -26.34 -21.30
N TYR A 72 15.60 -25.47 -20.59
CA TYR A 72 16.84 -24.84 -21.08
C TYR A 72 18.11 -25.63 -20.77
N VAL A 73 18.11 -26.44 -19.71
CA VAL A 73 19.29 -27.21 -19.29
C VAL A 73 19.42 -28.53 -20.06
N ASP A 74 18.30 -29.12 -20.47
CA ASP A 74 18.25 -30.38 -21.19
C ASP A 74 17.94 -30.16 -22.67
N VAL A 75 18.99 -30.14 -23.50
CA VAL A 75 18.93 -29.88 -24.94
C VAL A 75 18.02 -30.87 -25.70
N HIS A 76 17.78 -32.07 -25.15
CA HIS A 76 16.96 -33.09 -25.80
C HIS A 76 15.48 -33.04 -25.38
N ARG A 77 15.12 -32.13 -24.48
CA ARG A 77 13.79 -32.09 -23.87
C ARG A 77 12.79 -31.18 -24.59
N THR A 78 13.29 -30.19 -25.31
CA THR A 78 12.49 -29.16 -25.99
C THR A 78 13.07 -28.83 -27.35
N THR A 79 12.20 -28.53 -28.29
CA THR A 79 12.58 -28.09 -29.63
C THR A 79 13.06 -26.64 -29.60
N GLU A 80 13.84 -26.25 -30.62
CA GLU A 80 14.31 -24.86 -30.80
C GLU A 80 13.13 -23.87 -30.86
N GLN A 81 12.05 -24.24 -31.56
CA GLN A 81 10.84 -23.42 -31.67
C GLN A 81 10.13 -23.21 -30.31
N GLU A 82 10.10 -24.23 -29.44
CA GLU A 82 9.53 -24.09 -28.10
C GLU A 82 10.39 -23.17 -27.22
N ARG A 83 11.72 -23.26 -27.35
CA ARG A 83 12.63 -22.33 -26.66
C ARG A 83 12.41 -20.89 -27.10
N ASP A 84 12.32 -20.63 -28.39
CA ASP A 84 12.06 -19.28 -28.91
C ASP A 84 10.71 -18.73 -28.42
N SER A 85 9.67 -19.58 -28.34
CA SER A 85 8.37 -19.21 -27.78
C SER A 85 8.49 -18.82 -26.31
N ILE A 86 9.23 -19.60 -25.51
CA ILE A 86 9.46 -19.30 -24.10
C ILE A 86 10.23 -17.98 -23.94
N GLU A 87 11.27 -17.74 -24.75
CA GLU A 87 12.04 -16.48 -24.73
C GLU A 87 11.15 -15.27 -25.09
N HIS A 88 10.27 -15.44 -26.07
CA HIS A 88 9.32 -14.41 -26.46
C HIS A 88 8.31 -14.10 -25.34
N GLU A 89 7.76 -15.13 -24.70
CA GLU A 89 6.84 -14.97 -23.56
C GLU A 89 7.52 -14.27 -22.39
N VAL A 90 8.73 -14.69 -22.00
CA VAL A 90 9.53 -14.05 -20.93
C VAL A 90 9.75 -12.57 -21.25
N THR A 91 10.15 -12.25 -22.47
CA THR A 91 10.41 -10.87 -22.91
C THR A 91 9.14 -10.02 -22.81
N THR A 92 8.00 -10.58 -23.23
CA THR A 92 6.69 -9.93 -23.15
C THR A 92 6.27 -9.68 -21.71
N PHE A 93 6.45 -10.66 -20.82
CA PHE A 93 6.16 -10.53 -19.40
C PHE A 93 7.02 -9.47 -18.72
N ILE A 94 8.33 -9.45 -18.99
CA ILE A 94 9.25 -8.45 -18.44
C ILE A 94 8.84 -7.05 -18.88
N LYS A 95 8.51 -6.87 -20.16
CA LYS A 95 8.05 -5.58 -20.69
C LYS A 95 6.76 -5.11 -19.99
N ALA A 96 5.78 -6.00 -19.85
CA ALA A 96 4.53 -5.69 -19.17
C ALA A 96 4.74 -5.34 -17.69
N CYS A 97 5.61 -6.06 -16.98
CA CYS A 97 5.94 -5.76 -15.58
C CYS A 97 6.63 -4.40 -15.47
N LYS A 98 7.56 -4.09 -16.37
CA LYS A 98 8.23 -2.78 -16.42
C LYS A 98 7.24 -1.64 -16.62
N GLU A 99 6.32 -1.77 -17.59
CA GLU A 99 5.29 -0.76 -17.86
C GLU A 99 4.41 -0.52 -16.63
N GLN A 100 3.98 -1.58 -15.94
CA GLN A 100 3.19 -1.44 -14.72
C GLN A 100 3.98 -0.75 -13.60
N ILE A 101 5.27 -1.09 -13.42
CA ILE A 101 6.14 -0.43 -12.43
C ILE A 101 6.31 1.06 -12.76
N ASP A 102 6.47 1.41 -14.02
CA ASP A 102 6.64 2.80 -14.43
C ASP A 102 5.36 3.62 -14.22
N VAL A 103 4.18 3.02 -14.45
CA VAL A 103 2.89 3.62 -14.05
C VAL A 103 2.82 3.84 -12.53
N LEU A 104 3.25 2.87 -11.72
CA LEU A 104 3.29 3.02 -10.27
C LEU A 104 4.23 4.16 -9.83
N LYS A 105 5.42 4.27 -10.43
CA LYS A 105 6.34 5.39 -10.17
C LYS A 105 5.71 6.73 -10.55
N GLY A 106 5.05 6.80 -11.71
CA GLY A 106 4.33 8.00 -12.15
C GLY A 106 3.25 8.44 -11.16
N ASN A 107 2.48 7.48 -10.64
CA ASN A 107 1.45 7.75 -9.62
C ASN A 107 2.06 8.32 -8.33
N ILE A 108 3.22 7.83 -7.88
CA ILE A 108 3.91 8.36 -6.70
C ILE A 108 4.34 9.82 -6.94
N VAL A 109 4.96 10.12 -8.08
CA VAL A 109 5.41 11.49 -8.40
C VAL A 109 4.22 12.45 -8.50
N GLN A 110 3.11 12.01 -9.09
CA GLN A 110 1.88 12.79 -9.15
C GLN A 110 1.26 13.01 -7.77
N GLU A 111 1.26 11.98 -6.91
CA GLU A 111 0.80 12.09 -5.54
C GLU A 111 1.72 13.01 -4.72
N GLU A 112 3.04 13.00 -4.90
CA GLU A 112 3.97 13.95 -4.26
C GLU A 112 3.75 15.41 -4.73
N ALA A 113 3.38 15.62 -5.99
CA ALA A 113 3.01 16.94 -6.50
C ALA A 113 1.68 17.42 -5.90
N ASN A 114 0.68 16.53 -5.81
CA ASN A 114 -0.64 16.84 -5.26
C ASN A 114 -0.66 16.94 -3.72
N SER A 115 0.11 16.10 -3.03
CA SER A 115 0.20 16.10 -1.57
C SER A 115 1.03 17.26 -1.05
N ARG A 116 1.99 17.80 -1.81
CA ARG A 116 2.57 19.13 -1.51
C ARG A 116 1.54 20.26 -1.59
N SER A 117 0.46 20.08 -2.34
CA SER A 117 -0.69 21.01 -2.37
C SER A 117 -1.63 20.81 -1.17
N TRP A 118 -1.78 19.57 -0.67
CA TRP A 118 -2.64 19.26 0.49
C TRP A 118 -1.94 19.47 1.84
N LEU A 119 -0.65 19.16 1.96
CA LEU A 119 0.13 19.31 3.20
C LEU A 119 0.48 20.75 3.52
N GLY A 120 0.01 21.74 2.75
CA GLY A 120 -0.17 23.10 3.24
C GLY A 120 1.03 23.73 3.95
N ILE A 121 2.27 23.28 3.72
CA ILE A 121 3.47 24.02 4.13
C ILE A 121 3.75 25.04 3.03
N LYS A 122 2.74 25.89 2.80
CA LYS A 122 3.00 27.23 2.34
C LYS A 122 3.63 27.89 3.55
N ALA A 123 4.92 28.20 3.47
CA ALA A 123 5.58 29.16 4.36
C ALA A 123 4.96 30.55 4.12
N GLU A 124 3.68 30.69 4.41
CA GLU A 124 2.93 31.93 4.40
C GLU A 124 1.98 31.91 5.59
N THR A 125 2.55 31.72 6.78
CA THR A 125 2.12 32.59 7.87
C THR A 125 2.26 34.02 7.37
N SER A 126 1.16 34.76 7.37
CA SER A 126 1.20 36.20 7.54
C SER A 126 1.82 36.98 6.38
N THR A 127 1.10 37.17 5.28
CA THR A 127 1.39 38.29 4.37
C THR A 127 0.63 39.56 4.78
N ALA A 128 -0.63 39.49 5.21
CA ALA A 128 -1.35 40.70 5.65
C ALA A 128 -0.84 41.26 7.00
N ASP A 129 -0.66 40.38 7.99
CA ASP A 129 -0.30 40.75 9.36
C ASP A 129 1.19 41.13 9.49
N ALA A 130 2.09 40.51 8.70
CA ALA A 130 3.50 40.91 8.61
C ALA A 130 3.72 42.19 7.78
N ILE A 131 2.86 42.47 6.77
CA ILE A 131 2.90 43.74 6.02
C ILE A 131 2.40 44.89 6.90
N ALA A 132 1.37 44.69 7.71
CA ALA A 132 0.83 45.69 8.65
C ALA A 132 1.85 46.05 9.75
N HIS A 133 2.49 45.04 10.35
CA HIS A 133 3.51 45.26 11.39
C HIS A 133 4.78 45.94 10.85
N LYS A 134 5.09 45.79 9.56
CA LYS A 134 6.23 46.46 8.91
C LYS A 134 5.94 47.91 8.51
N HIS A 135 4.67 48.28 8.31
CA HIS A 135 4.25 49.65 7.97
C HIS A 135 3.71 50.44 9.17
N GLY A 136 3.73 49.86 10.38
CA GLY A 136 3.40 50.58 11.61
C GLY A 136 1.94 51.00 11.70
N VAL A 137 1.02 50.26 11.08
CA VAL A 137 -0.42 50.50 11.22
C VAL A 137 -0.99 49.39 12.09
N VAL A 138 -1.22 49.73 13.36
CA VAL A 138 -2.06 49.00 14.32
C VAL A 138 -3.26 49.89 14.62
#